data_AF-A0A5K0XHY5-F1
#
_entry.id   AF-A0A5K0XHY5-F1
#
_cell.length_a   1.000
_cell.length_b   1.000
_cell.length_c   1.000
_cell.angle_alpha   90.00
_cell.angle_beta   90.00
_cell.angle_gamma   90.00
#
_symmetry.space_group_name_H-M   'P 1'
#
loop_
_entity.id
_entity.type
_entity.pdbx_description
1 polymer ?
#
loop_
_entity_poly.entity_id
_entity_poly.type
_entity_poly.pdbx_seq_one_letter_code
_entity_poly.pdbx_strand_id
1 'polypeptide(L)'
;HEIIGAVTEVGTNVADFKVGDIAGVGCLVGACHTCESCESDLENYCPQPILTYNSIVPDGTITYGGYSDHIVVPRRYAVRVPEGLPLAAAAPLLCAGITVYSPMKHYGMTEPGRHLGVVGLGGLGHVAVKIGKAFGLKVTVISTSPAKEKEAMQGLGADGFLVSRDPEKMK
;
A
#
# COMPACT_ATOMS: atom_id res chain seq x y z
N HIS A 1 0.10 10.74 -2.68
CA HIS A 1 0.24 9.78 -1.58
C HIS A 1 0.64 8.38 -2.05
N GLU A 2 1.13 8.27 -3.29
CA GLU A 2 1.85 7.12 -3.85
C GLU A 2 3.07 7.70 -4.56
N ILE A 3 4.00 8.27 -3.77
CA ILE A 3 5.02 9.19 -4.27
C ILE A 3 6.36 8.46 -4.30
N ILE A 4 7.06 8.51 -5.42
CA ILE A 4 8.41 7.97 -5.57
C ILE A 4 9.29 9.07 -6.16
N GLY A 5 10.50 9.25 -5.64
CA GLY A 5 11.45 10.24 -6.13
C GLY A 5 12.87 9.99 -5.68
N ALA A 6 13.81 10.77 -6.23
CA ALA A 6 15.19 10.79 -5.78
C ALA A 6 15.34 11.84 -4.66
N VAL A 7 16.09 11.48 -3.61
CA VAL A 7 16.43 12.40 -2.52
C VAL A 7 17.38 13.46 -3.03
N THR A 8 17.01 14.73 -2.93
CA THR A 8 17.83 15.89 -3.35
C THR A 8 18.52 16.58 -2.18
N GLU A 9 17.95 16.52 -0.98
CA GLU A 9 18.50 17.09 0.26
C GLU A 9 18.10 16.24 1.46
N VAL A 10 18.92 16.23 2.51
CA VAL A 10 18.62 15.58 3.80
C VAL A 10 18.96 16.52 4.95
N GLY A 11 18.17 16.47 6.02
CA GLY A 11 18.46 17.21 7.25
C GLY A 11 19.71 16.67 7.95
N THR A 12 20.36 17.51 8.76
CA THR A 12 21.64 17.20 9.42
C THR A 12 21.61 15.96 10.33
N ASN A 13 20.44 15.62 10.88
CA ASN A 13 20.26 14.47 11.78
C ASN A 13 19.77 13.20 11.05
N VAL A 14 19.66 13.22 9.71
CA VAL A 14 19.26 12.06 8.92
C VAL A 14 20.50 11.25 8.53
N ALA A 15 20.62 10.02 9.05
CA ALA A 15 21.78 9.16 8.81
C ALA A 15 21.54 8.04 7.78
N ASP A 16 20.28 7.72 7.54
CA ASP A 16 19.82 6.53 6.81
C ASP A 16 19.04 6.88 5.53
N PHE A 17 19.28 8.07 4.98
CA PHE A 17 19.15 8.42 3.56
C PHE A 17 20.31 9.31 3.16
N LYS A 18 20.70 9.25 1.89
CA LYS A 18 21.65 10.18 1.28
C LYS A 18 21.08 10.74 -0.02
N VAL A 19 21.62 11.87 -0.47
CA VAL A 19 21.33 12.44 -1.78
C VAL A 19 21.56 11.38 -2.86
N GLY A 20 20.59 11.25 -3.77
CA GLY A 20 20.57 10.24 -4.82
C GLY A 20 19.89 8.91 -4.46
N ASP A 21 19.59 8.64 -3.18
CA ASP A 21 18.77 7.48 -2.82
C ASP A 21 17.35 7.62 -3.40
N ILE A 22 16.72 6.50 -3.76
CA ILE A 22 15.31 6.49 -4.16
C ILE A 22 14.44 6.25 -2.93
N ALA A 23 13.51 7.17 -2.68
CA ALA A 23 12.59 7.14 -1.57
C ALA A 23 11.13 7.11 -2.04
N GLY A 24 10.29 6.48 -1.21
CA GLY A 24 8.85 6.46 -1.35
C GLY A 24 8.16 7.15 -0.18
N VAL A 25 7.04 7.83 -0.44
CA VAL A 25 6.18 8.45 0.58
C VAL A 25 4.74 7.99 0.37
N GLY A 26 4.17 7.40 1.42
CA GLY A 26 2.82 6.84 1.42
C GLY A 26 1.74 7.87 1.76
N CYS A 27 0.79 7.45 2.61
CA CYS A 27 -0.40 8.22 2.99
C CYS A 27 -0.25 9.11 4.23
N LEU A 28 0.84 8.97 4.97
CA LEU A 28 1.10 9.72 6.20
C LEU A 28 2.41 10.50 6.08
N VAL A 29 2.45 11.67 6.71
CA VAL A 29 3.66 12.50 6.87
C VAL A 29 3.86 12.97 8.31
N GLY A 30 3.05 12.48 9.25
CA GLY A 30 3.12 12.84 10.67
C GLY A 30 2.13 12.07 11.54
N ALA A 31 2.40 12.06 12.85
CA ALA A 31 1.56 11.51 13.91
C ALA A 31 1.98 12.16 15.25
N CYS A 32 1.30 11.87 16.36
CA CYS A 32 1.65 12.46 17.66
C CYS A 32 2.95 11.91 18.27
N HIS A 33 3.37 10.70 17.89
CA HIS A 33 4.57 10.01 18.38
C HIS A 33 4.64 9.74 19.89
N THR A 34 3.50 9.83 20.59
CA THR A 34 3.40 9.68 22.05
C THR A 34 2.24 8.79 22.50
N CYS A 35 1.45 8.24 21.56
CA CYS A 35 0.38 7.30 21.88
C CYS A 35 0.83 5.85 21.69
N GLU A 36 0.11 4.92 22.31
CA GLU A 36 0.35 3.47 22.24
C GLU A 36 0.49 2.96 20.79
N SER A 37 -0.37 3.42 19.86
CA SER A 37 -0.25 3.06 18.45
C SER A 37 1.09 3.50 17.86
N CYS A 38 1.55 4.73 18.16
CA CYS A 38 2.84 5.20 17.63
C CYS A 38 4.03 4.47 18.27
N GLU A 39 3.94 4.11 19.55
CA GLU A 39 4.96 3.31 20.24
C GLU A 39 5.06 1.87 19.71
N SER A 40 3.97 1.39 19.08
CA SER A 40 3.87 0.05 18.51
C SER A 40 4.11 0.01 16.99
N ASP A 41 4.73 1.05 16.41
CA ASP A 41 4.96 1.19 14.95
C ASP A 41 3.65 1.11 14.12
N LEU A 42 2.57 1.65 14.69
CA LEU A 42 1.23 1.68 14.13
C LEU A 42 0.73 3.13 14.00
N GLU A 43 1.55 4.03 13.46
CA GLU A 43 1.20 5.45 13.30
C GLU A 43 -0.06 5.67 12.45
N ASN A 44 -0.44 4.70 11.60
CA ASN A 44 -1.70 4.69 10.86
C ASN A 44 -2.95 4.53 11.73
N TYR A 45 -2.80 4.10 12.98
CA TYR A 45 -3.86 4.06 13.99
C TYR A 45 -3.68 5.15 15.06
N CYS A 46 -2.80 6.13 14.83
CA CYS A 46 -2.70 7.31 15.69
C CYS A 46 -4.05 8.09 15.66
N PRO A 47 -4.52 8.64 16.80
CA PRO A 47 -5.70 9.51 16.82
C PRO A 47 -5.45 10.90 16.20
N GLN A 48 -4.19 11.26 15.97
CA GLN A 48 -3.78 12.53 15.35
C GLN A 48 -2.83 12.28 14.17
N PRO A 49 -3.25 11.52 13.14
CA PRO A 49 -2.41 11.29 11.98
C PRO A 49 -2.40 12.55 11.10
N ILE A 50 -1.25 12.83 10.48
CA ILE A 50 -1.14 13.87 9.47
C ILE A 50 -1.05 13.17 8.12
N LEU A 51 -2.08 13.35 7.28
CA LEU A 51 -2.11 12.77 5.94
C LEU A 51 -1.20 13.54 4.99
N THR A 52 -0.73 12.88 3.95
CA THR A 52 0.20 13.46 2.95
C THR A 52 -0.36 14.67 2.21
N TYR A 53 -1.67 14.85 2.16
CA TYR A 53 -2.30 16.03 1.60
C TYR A 53 -3.61 16.36 2.32
N ASN A 54 -4.05 17.62 2.22
CA ASN A 54 -5.30 18.10 2.81
C ASN A 54 -5.41 17.88 4.34
N SER A 55 -4.27 17.84 5.04
CA SER A 55 -4.16 17.90 6.50
C SER A 55 -3.51 19.21 6.92
N ILE A 56 -3.77 19.64 8.17
CA ILE A 56 -3.13 20.79 8.79
C ILE A 56 -2.02 20.26 9.70
N VAL A 57 -0.79 20.73 9.49
CA VAL A 57 0.37 20.41 10.34
C VAL A 57 0.44 21.36 11.55
N PRO A 58 1.25 21.06 12.59
CA PRO A 58 1.28 21.86 13.83
C PRO A 58 1.61 23.34 13.66
N ASP A 59 2.32 23.72 12.59
CA ASP A 59 2.63 25.12 12.28
C ASP A 59 1.47 25.87 11.57
N GLY A 60 0.34 25.20 11.35
CA GLY A 60 -0.87 25.74 10.71
C GLY A 60 -0.88 25.66 9.19
N THR A 61 0.19 25.19 8.54
CA THR A 61 0.23 25.02 7.09
C THR A 61 -0.53 23.78 6.62
N ILE A 62 -0.90 23.76 5.34
CA ILE A 62 -1.61 22.64 4.71
C ILE A 62 -0.60 21.74 4.00
N THR A 63 -0.71 20.43 4.20
CA THR A 63 0.08 19.45 3.45
C THR A 63 -0.39 19.38 1.99
N TYR A 64 0.54 19.43 1.04
CA TYR A 64 0.30 19.21 -0.38
C TYR A 64 0.98 17.92 -0.85
N GLY A 65 0.26 17.14 -1.66
CA GLY A 65 0.71 15.80 -2.08
C GLY A 65 1.65 15.83 -3.29
N GLY A 66 2.17 14.67 -3.67
CA GLY A 66 3.16 14.52 -4.75
C GLY A 66 2.68 14.68 -6.18
N TYR A 67 1.60 15.42 -6.45
CA TYR A 67 1.34 15.96 -7.79
C TYR A 67 2.04 17.31 -7.91
N SER A 68 3.34 17.27 -7.63
CA SER A 68 4.26 18.38 -7.51
C SER A 68 5.63 17.88 -7.98
N ASP A 69 6.54 18.80 -8.29
CA ASP A 69 7.92 18.47 -8.66
C ASP A 69 8.77 18.08 -7.44
N HIS A 70 8.43 18.61 -6.25
CA HIS A 70 9.12 18.35 -4.99
C HIS A 70 8.15 18.11 -3.83
N ILE A 71 8.63 17.39 -2.81
CA ILE A 71 7.97 17.24 -1.51
C ILE A 71 9.04 17.13 -0.41
N VAL A 72 8.77 17.72 0.75
CA VAL A 72 9.61 17.59 1.96
C VAL A 72 8.79 16.84 3.01
N VAL A 73 9.35 15.78 3.58
CA VAL A 73 8.69 14.98 4.61
C VAL A 73 9.65 14.67 5.76
N PRO A 74 9.15 14.47 6.99
CA PRO A 74 10.00 13.95 8.06
C PRO A 74 10.53 12.56 7.69
N ARG A 75 11.79 12.30 8.03
CA ARG A 75 12.52 11.05 7.71
C ARG A 75 11.71 9.78 7.99
N ARG A 76 10.99 9.73 9.11
CA ARG A 76 10.18 8.58 9.54
C ARG A 76 9.14 8.14 8.51
N TYR A 77 8.66 9.06 7.67
CA TYR A 77 7.60 8.82 6.69
C TYR A 77 8.10 8.60 5.26
N ALA A 78 9.42 8.50 5.09
CA ALA A 78 10.05 8.10 3.83
C ALA A 78 10.59 6.67 3.96
N VAL A 79 10.30 5.83 2.96
CA VAL A 79 10.78 4.45 2.87
C VAL A 79 11.77 4.29 1.71
N ARG A 80 12.79 3.45 1.88
CA ARG A 80 13.73 3.13 0.79
C ARG A 80 13.03 2.26 -0.24
N VAL A 81 13.17 2.60 -1.52
CA VAL A 81 12.69 1.77 -2.63
C VAL A 81 13.81 0.79 -2.99
N PRO A 82 13.55 -0.53 -3.00
CA PRO A 82 14.57 -1.52 -3.33
C PRO A 82 15.16 -1.33 -4.73
N GLU A 83 16.47 -1.58 -4.87
CA GLU A 83 17.12 -1.59 -6.17
C GLU A 83 16.49 -2.64 -7.10
N GLY A 84 16.34 -2.28 -8.37
CA GLY A 84 15.74 -3.15 -9.39
C GLY A 84 14.21 -3.16 -9.43
N LEU A 85 13.51 -2.56 -8.45
CA LEU A 85 12.06 -2.40 -8.52
C LEU A 85 11.71 -1.23 -9.47
N PRO A 86 10.93 -1.45 -10.56
CA PRO A 86 10.55 -0.36 -11.46
C PRO A 86 9.76 0.72 -10.73
N LEU A 87 10.21 1.97 -10.78
CA LEU A 87 9.68 3.05 -9.95
C LEU A 87 8.17 3.29 -10.16
N ALA A 88 7.71 3.26 -11.42
CA ALA A 88 6.29 3.40 -11.74
C ALA A 88 5.43 2.28 -11.14
N ALA A 89 5.97 1.06 -11.03
CA ALA A 89 5.29 -0.07 -10.41
C ALA A 89 5.41 -0.08 -8.88
N ALA A 90 6.42 0.60 -8.32
CA ALA A 90 6.62 0.75 -6.89
C ALA A 90 5.63 1.73 -6.24
N ALA A 91 5.27 2.81 -6.95
CA ALA A 91 4.39 3.85 -6.41
C ALA A 91 3.05 3.30 -5.86
N PRO A 92 2.29 2.45 -6.59
CA PRO A 92 1.04 1.87 -6.08
C PRO A 92 1.19 1.03 -4.82
N LEU A 93 2.39 0.54 -4.51
CA LEU A 93 2.62 -0.27 -3.32
C LEU A 93 2.54 0.55 -2.02
N LEU A 94 2.76 1.86 -2.11
CA LEU A 94 2.79 2.79 -0.98
C LEU A 94 1.40 3.11 -0.40
N CYS A 95 0.33 2.78 -1.13
CA CYS A 95 -1.04 2.85 -0.63
C CYS A 95 -1.76 1.52 -0.87
N ALA A 96 -2.05 1.14 -2.12
CA ALA A 96 -2.79 -0.10 -2.40
C ALA A 96 -2.06 -1.36 -1.90
N GLY A 97 -0.73 -1.43 -2.07
CA GLY A 97 0.09 -2.55 -1.61
C GLY A 97 0.04 -2.75 -0.10
N ILE A 98 0.42 -1.74 0.67
CA ILE A 98 0.43 -1.84 2.13
C ILE A 98 -0.98 -2.05 2.70
N THR A 99 -2.01 -1.48 2.07
CA THR A 99 -3.42 -1.63 2.50
C THR A 99 -3.88 -3.08 2.47
N VAL A 100 -3.45 -3.88 1.48
CA VAL A 100 -3.82 -5.30 1.39
C VAL A 100 -2.81 -6.20 2.10
N TYR A 101 -1.53 -5.82 2.13
CA TYR A 101 -0.47 -6.58 2.81
C TYR A 101 -0.63 -6.59 4.33
N SER A 102 -0.92 -5.42 4.93
CA SER A 102 -1.05 -5.26 6.38
C SER A 102 -2.07 -6.22 7.01
N PRO A 103 -3.36 -6.27 6.56
CA PRO A 103 -4.32 -7.22 7.11
C PRO A 103 -3.94 -8.68 6.79
N MET A 104 -3.35 -8.97 5.62
CA MET A 104 -2.89 -10.34 5.33
C MET A 104 -1.86 -10.81 6.35
N LYS A 105 -0.88 -9.97 6.68
CA LYS A 105 0.11 -10.27 7.72
C LYS A 105 -0.53 -10.38 9.10
N HIS A 106 -1.33 -9.39 9.49
CA HIS A 106 -1.93 -9.32 10.82
C HIS A 106 -2.84 -10.53 11.11
N TYR A 107 -3.65 -10.97 10.14
CA TYR A 107 -4.57 -12.10 10.29
C TYR A 107 -3.98 -13.45 9.83
N GLY A 108 -2.66 -13.53 9.63
CA GLY A 108 -1.95 -14.77 9.29
C GLY A 108 -2.25 -15.34 7.90
N MET A 109 -2.82 -14.56 6.98
CA MET A 109 -3.05 -14.95 5.58
C MET A 109 -1.76 -14.85 4.76
N THR A 110 -0.70 -15.50 5.22
CA THR A 110 0.61 -15.55 4.52
C THR A 110 1.20 -16.95 4.42
N GLU A 111 0.51 -17.95 4.96
CA GLU A 111 0.95 -19.35 4.92
C GLU A 111 0.50 -20.03 3.61
N PRO A 112 1.42 -20.69 2.88
CA PRO A 112 1.08 -21.42 1.66
C PRO A 112 -0.05 -22.43 1.87
N GLY A 113 -0.92 -22.57 0.86
CA GLY A 113 -2.04 -23.51 0.89
C GLY A 113 -3.32 -22.98 1.55
N ARG A 114 -3.29 -21.85 2.27
CA ARG A 114 -4.52 -21.18 2.72
C ARG A 114 -5.28 -20.59 1.53
N HIS A 115 -6.60 -20.45 1.66
CA HIS A 115 -7.48 -19.92 0.61
C HIS A 115 -7.87 -18.46 0.89
N LEU A 116 -7.59 -17.57 -0.05
CA LEU A 116 -7.93 -16.14 0.00
C LEU A 116 -9.04 -15.81 -0.99
N GLY A 117 -10.14 -15.25 -0.50
CA GLY A 117 -11.17 -14.61 -1.33
C GLY A 117 -10.87 -13.11 -1.52
N VAL A 118 -10.84 -12.64 -2.76
CA VAL A 118 -10.66 -11.21 -3.09
C VAL A 118 -11.94 -10.68 -3.71
N VAL A 119 -12.68 -9.85 -2.97
CA VAL A 119 -13.94 -9.26 -3.44
C VAL A 119 -13.67 -7.95 -4.17
N GLY A 120 -13.96 -7.92 -5.47
CA GLY A 120 -13.72 -6.79 -6.37
C GLY A 120 -12.31 -6.78 -6.97
N LEU A 121 -12.23 -6.57 -8.29
CA LEU A 121 -10.97 -6.54 -9.03
C LEU A 121 -10.67 -5.13 -9.57
N GLY A 122 -10.20 -4.27 -8.66
CA GLY A 122 -9.76 -2.89 -8.94
C GLY A 122 -8.32 -2.64 -8.47
N GLY A 123 -8.02 -1.40 -8.06
CA GLY A 123 -6.69 -0.99 -7.57
C GLY A 123 -6.17 -1.86 -6.42
N LEU A 124 -6.94 -2.03 -5.34
CA LEU A 124 -6.51 -2.89 -4.23
C LEU A 124 -6.62 -4.38 -4.59
N GLY A 125 -7.71 -4.78 -5.27
CA GLY A 125 -7.99 -6.17 -5.59
C GLY A 125 -6.90 -6.84 -6.43
N HIS A 126 -6.40 -6.18 -7.47
CA HIS A 126 -5.35 -6.78 -8.30
C HIS A 126 -4.02 -6.93 -7.54
N VAL A 127 -3.69 -6.00 -6.64
CA VAL A 127 -2.52 -6.10 -5.78
C VAL A 127 -2.69 -7.21 -4.74
N ALA A 128 -3.89 -7.36 -4.17
CA ALA A 128 -4.22 -8.45 -3.25
C ALA A 128 -4.05 -9.82 -3.92
N VAL A 129 -4.47 -9.98 -5.18
CA VAL A 129 -4.24 -11.21 -5.94
C VAL A 129 -2.74 -11.48 -6.07
N LYS A 130 -1.96 -10.49 -6.53
CA LYS A 130 -0.50 -10.63 -6.71
C LYS A 130 0.21 -11.01 -5.40
N ILE A 131 -0.08 -10.31 -4.30
CA ILE A 131 0.53 -10.57 -3.00
C ILE A 131 0.10 -11.93 -2.45
N GLY A 132 -1.19 -12.28 -2.55
CA GLY A 132 -1.67 -13.60 -2.14
C GLY A 132 -1.01 -14.74 -2.91
N LYS A 133 -0.87 -14.61 -4.23
CA LYS A 133 -0.14 -15.58 -5.05
C LYS A 133 1.34 -15.67 -4.66
N ALA A 134 1.99 -14.54 -4.36
CA ALA A 134 3.38 -14.52 -3.90
C ALA A 134 3.59 -15.20 -2.54
N PHE A 135 2.57 -15.18 -1.65
CA PHE A 135 2.57 -15.96 -0.41
C PHE A 135 2.24 -17.45 -0.60
N GLY A 136 1.96 -17.90 -1.83
CA GLY A 136 1.56 -19.29 -2.09
C GLY A 136 0.12 -19.62 -1.67
N LEU A 137 -0.74 -18.61 -1.56
CA LEU A 137 -2.16 -18.81 -1.29
C LEU A 137 -2.90 -19.30 -2.53
N LYS A 138 -3.99 -20.03 -2.31
CA LYS A 138 -5.01 -20.25 -3.34
C LYS A 138 -5.93 -19.03 -3.38
N VAL A 139 -5.96 -18.29 -4.47
CA VAL A 139 -6.69 -17.03 -4.59
C VAL A 139 -7.92 -17.18 -5.46
N THR A 140 -9.09 -16.88 -4.91
CA THR A 140 -10.36 -16.80 -5.65
C THR A 140 -10.81 -15.36 -5.75
N VAL A 141 -11.03 -14.85 -6.96
CA VAL A 141 -11.59 -13.52 -7.18
C VAL A 141 -13.11 -13.60 -7.21
N ILE A 142 -13.78 -12.73 -6.45
CA ILE A 142 -15.23 -12.64 -6.36
C ILE A 142 -15.66 -11.30 -6.97
N SER A 143 -16.49 -11.33 -8.01
CA SER A 143 -16.86 -10.14 -8.79
C SER A 143 -18.34 -10.15 -9.16
N THR A 144 -18.95 -8.98 -9.31
CA THR A 144 -20.29 -8.84 -9.90
C THR A 144 -20.28 -8.89 -11.43
N SER A 145 -19.11 -8.67 -12.04
CA SER A 145 -18.93 -8.59 -13.49
C SER A 145 -18.16 -9.82 -14.01
N PRO A 146 -18.78 -10.67 -14.85
CA PRO A 146 -18.09 -11.78 -15.51
C PRO A 146 -16.92 -11.34 -16.39
N ALA A 147 -16.93 -10.11 -16.91
CA ALA A 147 -15.87 -9.58 -17.77
C ALA A 147 -14.49 -9.54 -17.10
N LYS A 148 -14.43 -9.59 -15.75
CA LYS A 148 -13.19 -9.61 -14.97
C LYS A 148 -12.54 -11.00 -14.87
N GLU A 149 -13.22 -12.05 -15.33
CA GLU A 149 -12.72 -13.43 -15.22
C GLU A 149 -11.41 -13.64 -15.98
N LYS A 150 -11.34 -13.18 -17.24
CA LYS A 150 -10.12 -13.32 -18.05
C LYS A 150 -8.91 -12.63 -17.41
N GLU A 151 -9.10 -11.41 -16.92
CA GLU A 151 -8.05 -10.64 -16.24
C GLU A 151 -7.61 -11.34 -14.94
N ALA A 152 -8.57 -11.80 -14.12
CA ALA A 152 -8.28 -12.51 -12.88
C ALA A 152 -7.50 -13.81 -13.13
N MET A 153 -8.00 -14.67 -14.01
CA MET A 153 -7.45 -16.01 -14.21
C MET A 153 -6.15 -15.99 -15.02
N GLN A 154 -6.13 -15.26 -16.14
CA GLN A 154 -5.00 -15.28 -17.09
C GLN A 154 -4.02 -14.13 -16.86
N GLY A 155 -4.51 -12.95 -16.50
CA GLY A 155 -3.67 -11.76 -16.30
C GLY A 155 -2.99 -11.72 -14.94
N LEU A 156 -3.66 -12.18 -13.89
CA LEU A 156 -3.18 -12.11 -12.51
C LEU A 156 -2.88 -13.47 -11.89
N GLY A 157 -3.29 -14.58 -12.53
CA GLY A 157 -3.01 -15.93 -12.07
C GLY A 157 -3.82 -16.35 -10.86
N ALA A 158 -5.06 -15.86 -10.72
CA ALA A 158 -5.99 -16.37 -9.73
C ALA A 158 -6.31 -17.85 -9.99
N ASP A 159 -6.62 -18.59 -8.92
CA ASP A 159 -6.94 -20.02 -8.96
C ASP A 159 -8.44 -20.29 -9.14
N GLY A 160 -9.26 -19.27 -8.95
CA GLY A 160 -10.71 -19.35 -9.14
C GLY A 160 -11.34 -17.97 -9.37
N PHE A 161 -12.52 -17.99 -9.98
CA PHE A 161 -13.33 -16.82 -10.21
C PHE A 161 -14.80 -17.13 -9.91
N LEU A 162 -15.44 -16.24 -9.16
CA LEU A 162 -16.83 -16.40 -8.75
C LEU A 162 -17.63 -15.14 -9.12
N VAL A 163 -18.75 -15.35 -9.80
CA VAL A 163 -19.71 -14.28 -10.11
C VAL A 163 -20.72 -14.18 -8.98
N SER A 164 -20.65 -13.15 -8.14
CA SER A 164 -21.49 -13.04 -6.94
C SER A 164 -22.98 -12.80 -7.22
N ARG A 165 -23.32 -12.44 -8.47
CA ARG A 165 -24.71 -12.30 -8.95
C ARG A 165 -25.33 -13.62 -9.41
N ASP A 166 -24.56 -14.69 -9.46
CA ASP A 166 -25.02 -16.02 -9.85
C ASP A 166 -25.26 -16.84 -8.57
N PRO A 167 -26.52 -17.04 -8.15
CA PRO A 167 -26.83 -17.73 -6.89
C PRO A 167 -26.36 -19.19 -6.89
N GLU A 168 -26.30 -19.86 -8.05
CA GLU A 168 -25.83 -21.24 -8.13
C GLU A 168 -24.31 -21.33 -7.92
N LYS A 169 -23.56 -20.30 -8.31
CA LYS A 169 -22.10 -20.21 -8.04
C LYS A 169 -21.77 -19.76 -6.61
N MET A 170 -22.74 -19.23 -5.88
CA MET A 170 -22.59 -18.76 -4.49
C MET A 170 -22.94 -19.82 -3.44
N LYS A 171 -23.47 -20.98 -3.85
CA LYS A 171 -23.72 -22.14 -2.98
C LYS A 171 -22.43 -22.91 -2.70
#